data_AF-A0A438D917-F1
#
_entry.id   AF-A0A438D917-F1
#
_cell.length_a   1.000
_cell.length_b   1.000
_cell.length_c   1.000
_cell.angle_alpha   90.00
_cell.angle_beta   90.00
_cell.angle_gamma   90.00
#
_symmetry.space_group_name_H-M   'P 1'
#
loop_
_entity.id
_entity.type
_entity.pdbx_description
1 polymer ?
#
loop_
_entity_poly.entity_id
_entity_poly.type
_entity_poly.pdbx_seq_one_letter_code
_entity_poly.pdbx_strand_id
1 'polypeptide(L)'
;MGNASSSMVEGKGDVVMNLTSGKKLTLMDVLFVPEIGKNLVSTSLLSKKGFKLVFESDKLVLTKGGAFIGKGYMSEGLFKINVFNDNLGHVNYRSMYKMANLEPQTYKEAMSTPEAVNDEINSIMQNHTWELVNLPPGNKPIGCKWIFKRKLQTNGTIDKYKAHLVAKGYRQKEGLDFFDTYSPVTRITSIRMLIAIAAIHNFEIHQMDVKITFLNGDLDEEIYMEQPKGFVVNGREKKVCRLIKSLYGLKQAPKQWHEKFDHTMLLMVSR
;
A
#
# COMPACT_ATOMS: atom_id res chain seq x y z
N MET A 1 -12.97 25.88 -8.89
CA MET A 1 -12.54 24.84 -9.86
C MET A 1 -13.10 25.19 -11.24
N GLY A 2 -12.68 24.49 -12.31
CA GLY A 2 -13.08 24.82 -13.70
C GLY A 2 -14.58 24.67 -14.01
N ASN A 3 -15.34 24.10 -13.08
CA ASN A 3 -16.79 23.88 -13.10
C ASN A 3 -17.55 24.82 -12.13
N ALA A 4 -16.94 25.95 -11.75
CA ALA A 4 -17.48 26.92 -10.77
C ALA A 4 -17.70 26.39 -9.34
N SER A 5 -17.38 25.13 -9.03
CA SER A 5 -17.41 24.62 -7.65
C SER A 5 -16.25 25.18 -6.83
N SER A 6 -16.46 25.30 -5.52
CA SER A 6 -15.44 25.64 -4.53
C SER A 6 -15.14 24.44 -3.64
N SER A 7 -13.90 24.37 -3.16
CA SER A 7 -13.46 23.40 -2.16
C SER A 7 -12.81 24.15 -1.00
N MET A 8 -12.86 23.56 0.19
CA MET A 8 -12.29 24.15 1.40
C MET A 8 -10.76 24.16 1.31
N VAL A 9 -10.15 25.29 1.64
CA VAL A 9 -8.69 25.40 1.81
C VAL A 9 -8.35 25.13 3.26
N GLU A 10 -7.57 24.09 3.53
CA GLU A 10 -7.16 23.70 4.89
C GLU A 10 -5.82 24.31 5.31
N GLY A 11 -5.07 24.89 4.37
CA GLY A 11 -3.78 25.49 4.68
C GLY A 11 -3.20 26.31 3.53
N LYS A 12 -2.21 27.13 3.85
CA LYS A 12 -1.50 27.99 2.90
C LYS A 12 -0.02 28.06 3.27
N GLY A 13 0.88 27.93 2.32
CA GLY A 13 2.32 28.04 2.57
C GLY A 13 3.19 28.04 1.32
N ASP A 14 4.49 28.14 1.50
CA ASP A 14 5.44 28.21 0.39
C ASP A 14 6.05 26.84 0.08
N VAL A 15 6.27 26.56 -1.21
CA VAL A 15 6.71 25.26 -1.73
C VAL A 15 7.92 25.45 -2.62
N VAL A 16 9.04 24.80 -2.29
CA VAL A 16 10.26 24.82 -3.13
C VAL A 16 10.35 23.53 -3.92
N MET A 17 10.49 23.65 -5.25
CA MET A 17 10.66 22.53 -6.17
C MET A 17 12.06 22.55 -6.79
N ASN A 18 12.76 21.42 -6.74
CA ASN A 18 14.04 21.22 -7.41
C ASN A 18 13.78 20.66 -8.81
N LEU A 19 14.05 21.44 -9.86
CA LEU A 19 13.81 21.05 -11.25
C LEU A 19 14.98 20.22 -11.78
N THR A 20 14.73 19.29 -12.71
CA THR A 20 15.78 18.45 -13.33
C THR A 20 16.84 19.25 -14.11
N SER A 21 16.65 20.56 -14.24
CA SER A 21 17.62 21.51 -14.78
C SER A 21 18.72 21.93 -13.78
N GLY A 22 18.57 21.57 -12.50
CA GLY A 22 19.43 22.06 -11.41
C GLY A 22 18.93 23.34 -10.75
N LYS A 23 17.87 23.97 -11.29
CA LYS A 23 17.29 25.20 -10.75
C LYS A 23 16.23 24.91 -9.70
N LYS A 24 16.09 25.82 -8.73
CA LYS A 24 15.02 25.80 -7.73
C LYS A 24 13.89 26.74 -8.14
N LEU A 25 12.64 26.30 -7.98
CA LEU A 25 11.43 27.08 -8.20
C LEU A 25 10.64 27.17 -6.89
N THR A 26 10.55 28.37 -6.31
CA THR A 26 9.72 28.63 -5.14
C THR A 26 8.34 29.10 -5.58
N LEU A 27 7.31 28.35 -5.23
CA LEU A 27 5.92 28.75 -5.31
C LEU A 27 5.52 29.35 -3.96
N MET A 28 5.07 30.60 -3.98
CA MET A 28 4.57 31.27 -2.79
C MET A 28 3.06 31.12 -2.70
N ASP A 29 2.52 31.20 -1.49
CA ASP A 29 1.07 31.24 -1.25
C ASP A 29 0.30 30.00 -1.77
N VAL A 30 0.93 28.83 -1.76
CA VAL A 30 0.33 27.58 -2.23
C VAL A 30 -0.77 27.12 -1.30
N LEU A 31 -1.95 26.90 -1.87
CA LEU A 31 -3.13 26.45 -1.15
C LEU A 31 -3.10 24.93 -1.00
N PHE A 32 -3.52 24.49 0.18
CA PHE A 32 -3.69 23.10 0.51
C PHE A 32 -5.17 22.72 0.49
N VAL A 33 -5.53 21.86 -0.45
CA VAL A 33 -6.91 21.44 -0.69
C VAL A 33 -6.92 19.92 -0.84
N PRO A 34 -7.20 19.15 0.24
CA PRO A 34 -7.12 17.68 0.23
C PRO A 34 -8.00 16.99 -0.81
N GLU A 35 -9.13 17.61 -1.16
CA GLU A 35 -10.04 17.10 -2.19
C GLU A 35 -9.41 17.07 -3.59
N ILE A 36 -8.33 17.84 -3.82
CA ILE A 36 -7.61 17.85 -5.10
C ILE A 36 -6.46 16.84 -5.02
N GLY A 37 -6.68 15.65 -5.60
CA GLY A 37 -5.69 14.57 -5.63
C GLY A 37 -4.45 14.79 -6.52
N LYS A 38 -4.29 15.98 -7.11
CA LYS A 38 -3.14 16.36 -7.96
C LYS A 38 -2.56 17.70 -7.52
N ASN A 39 -1.24 17.82 -7.53
CA ASN A 39 -0.58 19.11 -7.34
C ASN A 39 -0.73 19.94 -8.62
N LEU A 40 -1.52 21.01 -8.56
CA LEU A 40 -1.76 21.90 -9.69
C LEU A 40 -0.96 23.18 -9.53
N VAL A 41 -0.27 23.59 -10.60
CA VAL A 41 0.45 24.86 -10.65
C VAL A 41 -0.26 25.77 -11.62
N SER A 42 -0.69 26.94 -11.14
CA SER A 42 -1.36 27.92 -11.98
C SER A 42 -0.37 28.60 -12.92
N THR A 43 -0.55 28.37 -14.22
CA THR A 43 0.26 28.99 -15.28
C THR A 43 0.11 30.51 -15.29
N SER A 44 -1.09 31.02 -15.00
CA SER A 44 -1.36 32.45 -14.95
C SER A 44 -0.65 33.12 -13.77
N LEU A 45 -0.55 32.46 -12.61
CA LEU A 45 0.21 32.96 -11.46
C LEU A 45 1.72 32.94 -11.74
N LEU A 46 2.23 31.89 -12.37
CA LEU A 46 3.63 31.85 -12.80
C LEU A 46 3.95 32.98 -13.79
N SER A 47 3.06 33.22 -14.76
CA SER A 47 3.20 34.32 -15.72
C SER A 47 3.23 35.68 -15.03
N LYS A 48 2.35 35.92 -14.05
CA LYS A 48 2.37 37.15 -13.23
C LYS A 48 3.67 37.33 -12.43
N LYS A 49 4.38 36.24 -12.13
CA LYS A 49 5.68 36.25 -11.43
C LYS A 49 6.88 36.26 -12.40
N GLY A 50 6.64 36.54 -13.69
CA GLY A 50 7.68 36.74 -14.71
C GLY A 50 8.23 35.46 -15.33
N PHE A 51 7.58 34.31 -15.12
CA PHE A 51 7.92 33.09 -15.84
C PHE A 51 7.21 33.06 -17.20
N LYS A 52 7.93 32.68 -18.25
CA LYS A 52 7.37 32.42 -19.57
C LYS A 52 7.26 30.90 -19.76
N LEU A 53 6.05 30.45 -20.02
CA LEU A 53 5.73 29.06 -20.33
C LEU A 53 5.48 28.94 -21.82
N VAL A 54 6.22 28.05 -22.49
CA VAL A 54 6.02 27.72 -23.91
C VAL A 54 5.53 26.29 -23.99
N PHE A 55 4.37 26.10 -24.60
CA PHE A 55 3.79 24.79 -24.86
C PHE A 55 3.92 24.52 -26.35
N GLU A 56 4.60 23.45 -26.71
CA GLU A 56 4.82 23.06 -28.09
C GLU A 56 4.66 21.55 -28.22
N SER A 57 3.66 21.12 -28.99
CA SER A 57 3.24 19.72 -29.08
C SER A 57 2.98 19.12 -27.69
N ASP A 58 3.79 18.14 -27.28
CA ASP A 58 3.72 17.44 -26.00
C ASP A 58 4.67 18.00 -24.95
N LYS A 59 5.38 19.10 -25.23
CA LYS A 59 6.42 19.67 -24.35
C LYS A 59 5.98 20.99 -23.73
N LEU A 60 6.37 21.16 -22.47
CA LEU A 60 6.34 22.43 -21.75
C LEU A 60 7.79 22.88 -21.52
N VAL A 61 8.10 24.13 -21.84
CA VAL A 61 9.36 24.80 -21.49
C VAL A 61 9.07 25.99 -20.59
N LEU A 62 9.76 26.04 -19.45
CA LEU A 62 9.66 27.11 -18.48
C LEU A 62 10.95 27.96 -18.53
N THR A 63 10.80 29.26 -18.76
CA THR A 63 11.89 30.23 -18.77
C THR A 63 11.59 31.43 -17.87
N LYS A 64 12.61 32.16 -17.41
CA LYS A 64 12.44 33.42 -16.67
C LYS A 64 13.57 34.36 -17.04
N GLY A 65 13.24 35.57 -17.50
CA GLY A 65 14.24 36.55 -17.96
C GLY A 65 15.15 36.00 -19.07
N GLY A 66 14.62 35.17 -19.97
CA GLY A 66 15.40 34.53 -21.04
C GLY A 66 16.18 33.28 -20.62
N ALA A 67 16.36 33.03 -19.30
CA ALA A 67 17.04 31.83 -18.82
C ALA A 67 16.12 30.61 -18.81
N PHE A 68 16.65 29.46 -19.23
CA PHE A 68 15.97 28.17 -19.08
C PHE A 68 15.87 27.78 -17.60
N ILE A 69 14.64 27.50 -17.15
CA ILE A 69 14.35 27.14 -15.76
C ILE A 69 13.99 25.67 -15.67
N GLY A 70 13.21 25.12 -16.59
CA GLY A 70 12.83 23.71 -16.58
C GLY A 70 12.02 23.30 -17.79
N LYS A 71 11.77 21.99 -17.89
CA LYS A 71 10.94 21.40 -18.94
C LYS A 71 9.96 20.40 -18.37
N GLY A 72 8.91 20.11 -19.11
CA GLY A 72 7.86 19.16 -18.76
C GLY A 72 7.25 18.53 -19.99
N TYR A 73 6.37 17.55 -19.78
CA TYR A 73 5.72 16.79 -20.84
C TYR A 73 4.24 16.57 -20.54
N MET A 74 3.43 16.44 -21.59
CA MET A 74 2.01 16.11 -21.47
C MET A 74 1.83 14.68 -20.94
N SER A 75 0.98 14.52 -19.93
CA SER A 75 0.63 13.24 -19.30
C SER A 75 -0.76 13.36 -18.69
N GLU A 76 -1.67 12.43 -19.03
CA GLU A 76 -3.06 12.42 -18.54
C GLU A 76 -3.81 13.76 -18.74
N GLY A 77 -3.64 14.40 -19.91
CA GLY A 77 -4.31 15.66 -20.24
C GLY A 77 -3.76 16.90 -19.52
N LEU A 78 -2.65 16.79 -18.79
CA LEU A 78 -1.97 17.89 -18.12
C LEU A 78 -0.48 17.94 -18.49
N PHE A 79 0.13 19.12 -18.46
CA PHE A 79 1.59 19.24 -18.60
C PHE A 79 2.27 19.06 -17.23
N LYS A 80 3.12 18.04 -17.13
CA LYS A 80 3.87 17.68 -15.93
C LYS A 80 5.29 18.25 -16.00
N ILE A 81 5.65 19.11 -15.04
CA ILE A 81 7.01 19.68 -14.92
C ILE A 81 7.98 18.62 -14.36
N ASN A 82 9.17 18.51 -14.93
CA ASN A 82 10.20 17.59 -14.45
C ASN A 82 10.94 18.16 -13.23
N VAL A 83 10.92 17.39 -12.14
CA VAL A 83 11.61 17.67 -10.88
C VAL A 83 12.62 16.56 -10.57
N PHE A 84 13.75 16.88 -9.94
CA PHE A 84 14.72 15.87 -9.51
C PHE A 84 14.08 14.93 -8.50
N ASN A 85 14.32 13.63 -8.68
CA ASN A 85 13.86 12.56 -7.79
C ASN A 85 14.97 12.12 -6.83
N ASP A 86 15.83 13.06 -6.41
CA ASP A 86 16.74 12.79 -5.29
C ASP A 86 15.91 12.77 -4.02
N ASN A 87 16.09 11.71 -3.22
CA ASN A 87 15.41 11.48 -1.95
C ASN A 87 15.57 12.65 -0.94
N LEU A 88 14.87 13.77 -1.10
CA LEU A 88 14.88 14.90 -0.16
C LEU A 88 13.60 15.76 -0.26
N GLY A 89 12.85 15.86 0.84
CA GLY A 89 11.93 16.97 1.16
C GLY A 89 10.61 16.98 0.37
N HIS A 90 9.56 16.27 0.79
CA HIS A 90 8.75 16.71 1.93
C HIS A 90 8.67 18.24 2.05
N VAL A 91 8.18 18.92 1.02
CA VAL A 91 7.40 20.13 1.32
C VAL A 91 6.24 19.70 2.21
N ASN A 92 5.99 20.51 3.22
CA ASN A 92 5.48 20.19 4.56
C ASN A 92 4.03 19.69 4.64
N TYR A 93 3.48 19.10 3.58
CA TYR A 93 2.18 18.42 3.62
C TYR A 93 2.29 17.05 4.28
N ARG A 94 3.34 16.28 3.98
CA ARG A 94 3.49 14.96 4.60
C ARG A 94 3.88 15.00 6.07
N SER A 95 4.44 16.09 6.59
CA SER A 95 4.77 16.21 8.02
C SER A 95 3.52 16.60 8.81
N MET A 96 2.68 17.49 8.27
CA MET A 96 1.36 17.80 8.82
C MET A 96 0.40 16.58 8.70
N TYR A 97 0.39 15.89 7.55
CA TYR A 97 -0.32 14.62 7.40
C TYR A 97 0.30 13.48 8.20
N LYS A 98 1.63 13.39 8.40
CA LYS A 98 2.22 12.41 9.30
C LYS A 98 1.83 12.69 10.73
N MET A 99 1.85 13.95 11.17
CA MET A 99 1.48 14.32 12.54
C MET A 99 -0.02 14.09 12.81
N ALA A 100 -0.89 14.24 11.80
CA ALA A 100 -2.32 13.89 11.89
C ALA A 100 -2.63 12.38 11.68
N ASN A 101 -1.79 11.66 10.91
CA ASN A 101 -1.92 10.23 10.59
C ASN A 101 -0.69 9.42 11.04
N LEU A 102 -0.27 9.58 12.30
CA LEU A 102 0.66 8.65 12.92
C LEU A 102 -0.04 7.29 13.00
N GLU A 103 0.22 6.41 12.02
CA GLU A 103 -0.01 4.97 12.21
C GLU A 103 0.79 4.58 13.44
N PRO A 104 0.19 3.90 14.43
CA PRO A 104 0.92 3.50 15.62
C PRO A 104 2.12 2.65 15.18
N GLN A 105 3.31 3.17 15.45
CA GLN A 105 4.57 2.55 15.02
C GLN A 105 4.95 1.40 15.95
N THR A 106 4.37 1.39 17.15
CA THR A 106 4.67 0.42 18.20
C THR A 106 3.43 -0.32 18.68
N TYR A 107 3.63 -1.57 19.11
CA TYR A 107 2.60 -2.39 19.75
C TYR A 107 1.97 -1.67 20.96
N LYS A 108 2.76 -0.88 21.71
CA LYS A 108 2.29 -0.11 22.86
C LYS A 108 1.35 1.04 22.46
N GLU A 109 1.65 1.75 21.37
CA GLU A 109 0.76 2.78 20.83
C GLU A 109 -0.54 2.18 20.27
N ALA A 110 -0.46 1.00 19.65
CA ALA A 110 -1.61 0.30 19.08
C ALA A 110 -2.50 -0.42 20.11
N MET A 111 -2.02 -0.67 21.33
CA MET A 111 -2.86 -1.17 22.44
C MET A 111 -3.95 -0.18 22.87
N SER A 112 -3.95 1.04 22.33
CA SER A 112 -5.10 1.96 22.43
C SER A 112 -6.34 1.47 21.67
N THR A 113 -6.20 0.51 20.75
CA THR A 113 -7.31 -0.13 20.00
C THR A 113 -7.18 -1.66 20.04
N PRO A 114 -7.47 -2.29 21.19
CA PRO A 114 -7.31 -3.74 21.37
C PRO A 114 -8.24 -4.55 20.44
N GLU A 115 -9.35 -3.98 19.98
CA GLU A 115 -10.34 -4.66 19.16
C GLU A 115 -9.74 -5.13 17.83
N ALA A 116 -8.99 -4.28 17.13
CA ALA A 116 -8.42 -4.63 15.83
C ALA A 116 -7.39 -5.78 15.94
N VAL A 117 -6.66 -5.84 17.05
CA VAL A 117 -5.67 -6.90 17.33
C VAL A 117 -6.38 -8.21 17.68
N ASN A 118 -7.41 -8.13 18.52
CA ASN A 118 -8.22 -9.28 18.90
C ASN A 118 -8.97 -9.86 17.70
N ASP A 119 -9.53 -9.03 16.82
CA ASP A 119 -10.18 -9.45 15.57
C ASP A 119 -9.24 -10.29 14.71
N GLU A 120 -7.99 -9.85 14.52
CA GLU A 120 -6.99 -10.57 13.73
C GLU A 120 -6.61 -11.90 14.40
N ILE A 121 -6.34 -11.91 15.72
CA ILE A 121 -6.03 -13.17 16.44
C ILE A 121 -7.21 -14.14 16.39
N ASN A 122 -8.43 -13.66 16.59
CA ASN A 122 -9.63 -14.50 16.53
C ASN A 122 -9.79 -15.14 15.14
N SER A 123 -9.57 -14.36 14.07
CA SER A 123 -9.57 -14.86 12.69
C SER A 123 -8.53 -15.97 12.48
N ILE A 124 -7.30 -15.77 12.95
CA ILE A 124 -6.23 -16.77 12.87
C ILE A 124 -6.59 -18.05 13.63
N MET A 125 -7.12 -17.92 14.84
CA MET A 125 -7.50 -19.05 15.68
C MET A 125 -8.68 -19.84 15.09
N GLN A 126 -9.69 -19.14 14.57
CA GLN A 126 -10.83 -19.75 13.87
C GLN A 126 -10.42 -20.49 12.60
N ASN A 127 -9.40 -19.99 11.90
CA ASN A 127 -8.85 -20.65 10.71
C ASN A 127 -7.92 -21.82 11.02
N HIS A 128 -7.66 -22.12 12.30
CA HIS A 128 -6.68 -23.12 12.73
C HIS A 128 -5.30 -22.92 12.07
N THR A 129 -4.89 -21.65 11.89
CA THR A 129 -3.68 -21.32 11.13
C THR A 129 -2.41 -21.85 11.79
N TRP A 130 -2.39 -22.02 13.12
CA TRP A 130 -1.26 -22.61 13.82
C TRP A 130 -1.69 -23.46 15.02
N GLU A 131 -0.74 -24.26 15.51
CA GLU A 131 -0.85 -24.97 16.78
C GLU A 131 0.38 -24.70 17.66
N LEU A 132 0.21 -24.81 18.98
CA LEU A 132 1.26 -24.50 19.95
C LEU A 132 2.05 -25.75 20.35
N VAL A 133 3.31 -25.85 19.92
CA VAL A 133 4.15 -27.03 20.10
C VAL A 133 5.50 -26.70 20.75
N ASN A 134 6.19 -27.72 21.24
CA ASN A 134 7.60 -27.56 21.61
C ASN A 134 8.43 -27.47 20.33
N LEU A 135 9.37 -26.53 20.27
CA LEU A 135 10.27 -26.41 19.14
C LEU A 135 11.12 -27.70 19.01
N PRO A 136 11.08 -28.41 17.87
CA PRO A 136 11.92 -29.59 17.69
C PRO A 136 13.42 -29.24 17.74
N PRO A 137 14.27 -30.18 18.18
CA PRO A 137 15.72 -29.97 18.19
C PRO A 137 16.24 -29.69 16.77
N GLY A 138 17.02 -28.61 16.62
CA GLY A 138 17.65 -28.24 15.34
C GLY A 138 16.86 -27.21 14.52
N ASN A 139 15.57 -26.99 14.81
CA ASN A 139 14.75 -26.00 14.12
C ASN A 139 14.94 -24.61 14.74
N LYS A 140 14.71 -23.56 13.94
CA LYS A 140 14.74 -22.16 14.40
C LYS A 140 13.42 -21.49 14.04
N PRO A 141 12.67 -20.95 15.01
CA PRO A 141 11.43 -20.28 14.69
C PRO A 141 11.71 -18.94 14.01
N ILE A 142 10.86 -18.56 13.05
CA ILE A 142 10.83 -17.22 12.49
C ILE A 142 10.09 -16.29 13.45
N GLY A 143 10.51 -15.02 13.51
CA GLY A 143 9.77 -14.04 14.30
C GLY A 143 8.50 -13.57 13.56
N CYS A 144 7.65 -12.85 14.27
CA CYS A 144 6.49 -12.16 13.69
C CYS A 144 6.50 -10.66 14.03
N LYS A 145 5.66 -9.89 13.35
CA LYS A 145 5.49 -8.45 13.55
C LYS A 145 4.04 -8.06 13.30
N TRP A 146 3.53 -7.18 14.14
CA TRP A 146 2.26 -6.50 13.93
C TRP A 146 2.42 -5.33 12.96
N ILE A 147 1.56 -5.26 11.95
CA ILE A 147 1.41 -4.13 11.04
C ILE A 147 0.06 -3.47 11.29
N PHE A 148 0.09 -2.17 11.60
CA PHE A 148 -1.12 -1.40 11.87
C PHE A 148 -1.40 -0.46 10.71
N LYS A 149 -2.67 -0.34 10.32
CA LYS A 149 -3.10 0.56 9.27
C LYS A 149 -4.38 1.26 9.69
N ARG A 150 -4.41 2.58 9.51
CA ARG A 150 -5.61 3.38 9.68
C ARG A 150 -6.31 3.53 8.33
N LYS A 151 -7.58 3.15 8.24
CA LYS A 151 -8.44 3.50 7.10
C LYS A 151 -9.14 4.81 7.42
N LEU A 152 -9.14 5.72 6.46
CA LEU A 152 -9.84 6.99 6.54
C LEU A 152 -11.06 6.96 5.62
N GLN A 153 -12.10 7.65 6.02
CA GLN A 153 -13.25 7.98 5.19
C GLN A 153 -12.87 9.07 4.17
N THR A 154 -13.74 9.31 3.18
CA THR A 154 -13.55 10.36 2.18
C THR A 154 -13.47 11.76 2.78
N ASN A 155 -14.13 11.98 3.93
CA ASN A 155 -14.08 13.23 4.71
C ASN A 155 -12.83 13.36 5.61
N GLY A 156 -11.89 12.41 5.55
CA GLY A 156 -10.66 12.43 6.35
C GLY A 156 -10.81 11.91 7.78
N THR A 157 -12.02 11.56 8.25
CA THR A 157 -12.22 10.95 9.57
C THR A 157 -11.80 9.47 9.57
N ILE A 158 -11.59 8.91 10.77
CA ILE A 158 -11.15 7.52 10.91
C ILE A 158 -12.31 6.59 10.63
N ASP A 159 -12.17 5.77 9.59
CA ASP A 159 -13.14 4.72 9.22
C ASP A 159 -12.94 3.49 10.10
N LYS A 160 -11.73 2.91 10.09
CA LYS A 160 -11.41 1.69 10.84
C LYS A 160 -9.91 1.56 11.10
N TYR A 161 -9.56 1.02 12.26
CA TYR A 161 -8.22 0.51 12.53
C TYR A 161 -8.09 -0.95 12.07
N LYS A 162 -6.99 -1.26 11.40
CA LYS A 162 -6.63 -2.62 11.02
C LYS A 162 -5.31 -3.01 11.66
N ALA A 163 -5.26 -4.23 12.17
CA ALA A 163 -4.03 -4.88 12.60
C ALA A 163 -3.85 -6.14 11.77
N HIS A 164 -2.63 -6.41 11.33
CA HIS A 164 -2.27 -7.62 10.63
C HIS A 164 -1.05 -8.25 11.28
N LEU A 165 -1.12 -9.55 11.55
CA LEU A 165 0.02 -10.30 12.03
C LEU A 165 0.81 -10.86 10.85
N VAL A 166 2.08 -10.50 10.77
CA VAL A 166 2.94 -10.81 9.63
C VAL A 166 4.14 -11.62 10.10
N ALA A 167 4.37 -12.78 9.50
CA ALA A 167 5.58 -13.56 9.67
C ALA A 167 6.78 -12.81 9.08
N LYS A 168 7.95 -12.90 9.72
CA LYS A 168 9.21 -12.35 9.22
C LYS A 168 9.82 -13.27 8.15
N GLY A 169 9.09 -13.52 7.07
CA GLY A 169 9.49 -14.47 6.02
C GLY A 169 10.75 -14.09 5.25
N TYR A 170 11.25 -12.87 5.39
CA TYR A 170 12.59 -12.51 4.91
C TYR A 170 13.73 -13.29 5.58
N ARG A 171 13.46 -13.96 6.72
CA ARG A 171 14.40 -14.87 7.40
C ARG A 171 14.31 -16.32 6.91
N GLN A 172 13.35 -16.66 6.05
CA GLN A 172 13.19 -17.99 5.47
C GLN A 172 14.32 -18.30 4.48
N LYS A 173 14.73 -19.57 4.44
CA LYS A 173 15.75 -20.12 3.56
C LYS A 173 15.11 -20.97 2.47
N GLU A 174 15.48 -20.71 1.22
CA GLU A 174 15.09 -21.53 0.08
C GLU A 174 15.66 -22.94 0.21
N GLY A 175 14.88 -23.95 -0.17
CA GLY A 175 15.24 -25.38 -0.05
C GLY A 175 15.10 -25.94 1.36
N LEU A 176 14.74 -25.12 2.36
CA LEU A 176 14.45 -25.55 3.73
C LEU A 176 13.03 -25.12 4.14
N ASP A 177 12.76 -23.82 4.09
CA ASP A 177 11.51 -23.21 4.58
C ASP A 177 10.49 -22.94 3.47
N PHE A 178 10.93 -23.00 2.21
CA PHE A 178 10.11 -22.92 1.00
C PHE A 178 10.93 -23.44 -0.20
N PHE A 179 10.24 -24.02 -1.19
CA PHE A 179 10.87 -24.47 -2.44
C PHE A 179 10.49 -23.61 -3.64
N ASP A 180 9.28 -23.06 -3.66
CA ASP A 180 8.77 -22.27 -4.78
C ASP A 180 7.86 -21.15 -4.25
N THR A 181 7.91 -20.01 -4.92
CA THR A 181 7.15 -18.80 -4.57
C THR A 181 6.30 -18.30 -5.73
N TYR A 182 6.27 -19.04 -6.84
CA TYR A 182 5.54 -18.64 -8.03
C TYR A 182 4.04 -18.54 -7.74
N SER A 183 3.50 -17.34 -7.93
CA SER A 183 2.06 -17.09 -7.95
C SER A 183 1.77 -16.34 -9.25
N PRO A 184 0.71 -16.71 -9.99
CA PRO A 184 0.35 -15.97 -11.19
C PRO A 184 -0.03 -14.54 -10.82
N VAL A 185 0.47 -13.59 -11.61
CA VAL A 185 0.10 -12.18 -11.52
C VAL A 185 -0.73 -11.84 -12.74
N THR A 186 -1.97 -11.43 -12.52
CA THR A 186 -2.87 -11.04 -13.60
C THR A 186 -2.33 -9.81 -14.33
N ARG A 187 -2.21 -9.89 -15.64
CA ARG A 187 -1.83 -8.74 -16.48
C ARG A 187 -3.03 -7.81 -16.66
N ILE A 188 -2.79 -6.50 -16.55
CA ILE A 188 -3.85 -5.49 -16.74
C ILE A 188 -4.47 -5.55 -18.14
N THR A 189 -3.70 -5.96 -19.14
CA THR A 189 -4.18 -6.18 -20.50
C THR A 189 -5.23 -7.29 -20.57
N SER A 190 -5.04 -8.38 -19.84
CA SER A 190 -6.01 -9.48 -19.75
C SER A 190 -7.31 -9.03 -19.08
N ILE A 191 -7.22 -8.25 -18.00
CA ILE A 191 -8.40 -7.68 -17.33
C ILE A 191 -9.19 -6.78 -18.30
N ARG A 192 -8.49 -5.89 -19.02
CA ARG A 192 -9.14 -5.01 -20.00
C ARG A 192 -9.82 -5.79 -21.14
N MET A 193 -9.19 -6.84 -21.64
CA MET A 193 -9.80 -7.70 -22.67
C MET A 193 -11.07 -8.38 -22.14
N LEU A 194 -11.04 -8.92 -20.92
CA LEU A 194 -12.21 -9.57 -20.32
C LEU A 194 -13.38 -8.59 -20.13
N ILE A 195 -13.10 -7.36 -19.67
CA ILE A 195 -14.11 -6.30 -19.56
C ILE A 195 -14.66 -5.91 -20.95
N ALA A 196 -13.81 -5.82 -21.97
CA ALA A 196 -14.24 -5.50 -23.33
C ALA A 196 -15.16 -6.59 -23.91
N ILE A 197 -14.83 -7.87 -23.72
CA ILE A 197 -15.68 -9.00 -24.13
C ILE A 197 -17.02 -8.94 -23.39
N ALA A 198 -17.00 -8.75 -22.07
CA ALA A 198 -18.23 -8.63 -21.29
C ALA A 198 -19.11 -7.48 -21.78
N ALA A 199 -18.53 -6.32 -22.13
CA ALA A 199 -19.28 -5.20 -22.68
C ALA A 199 -19.89 -5.50 -24.05
N ILE A 200 -19.16 -6.18 -24.95
CA ILE A 200 -19.64 -6.56 -26.28
C ILE A 200 -20.81 -7.54 -26.19
N HIS A 201 -20.72 -8.51 -25.28
CA HIS A 201 -21.73 -9.55 -25.10
C HIS A 201 -22.82 -9.19 -24.09
N ASN A 202 -22.80 -7.97 -23.55
CA ASN A 202 -23.71 -7.50 -22.51
C ASN A 202 -23.77 -8.45 -21.29
N PHE A 203 -22.60 -8.95 -20.87
CA PHE A 203 -22.46 -9.77 -19.67
C PHE A 203 -22.36 -8.91 -18.42
N GLU A 204 -22.96 -9.41 -17.33
CA GLU A 204 -22.80 -8.82 -16.00
C GLU A 204 -21.49 -9.28 -15.37
N ILE A 205 -20.71 -8.33 -14.84
CA ILE A 205 -19.45 -8.61 -14.12
C ILE A 205 -19.71 -8.48 -12.62
N HIS A 206 -19.49 -9.58 -11.89
CA HIS A 206 -19.48 -9.57 -10.43
C HIS A 206 -18.05 -9.55 -9.90
N GLN A 207 -17.78 -8.69 -8.92
CA GLN A 207 -16.50 -8.63 -8.23
C GLN A 207 -16.65 -9.18 -6.81
N MET A 208 -15.76 -10.10 -6.43
CA MET A 208 -15.67 -10.63 -5.08
C MET A 208 -14.29 -10.30 -4.49
N ASP A 209 -14.28 -9.67 -3.31
CA ASP A 209 -13.06 -9.48 -2.52
C ASP A 209 -13.04 -10.54 -1.41
N VAL A 210 -12.08 -11.46 -1.47
CA VAL A 210 -11.95 -12.50 -0.46
C VAL A 210 -11.19 -11.90 0.73
N LYS A 211 -11.82 -11.89 1.90
CA LYS A 211 -11.16 -11.47 3.13
C LYS A 211 -10.17 -12.55 3.56
N ILE A 212 -9.00 -12.13 4.03
CA ILE A 212 -8.07 -12.99 4.79
C ILE A 212 -7.53 -14.14 3.90
N THR A 213 -7.30 -13.87 2.61
CA THR A 213 -6.90 -14.87 1.60
C THR A 213 -5.73 -15.74 2.00
N PHE A 214 -4.65 -15.15 2.53
CA PHE A 214 -3.46 -15.93 2.86
C PHE A 214 -3.69 -16.91 4.02
N LEU A 215 -4.63 -16.67 4.95
CA LEU A 215 -4.88 -17.65 6.02
C LEU A 215 -5.61 -18.90 5.55
N ASN A 216 -6.04 -18.96 4.30
CA ASN A 216 -6.75 -20.11 3.73
C ASN A 216 -5.84 -21.09 2.99
N GLY A 217 -4.65 -20.66 2.56
CA GLY A 217 -3.69 -21.54 1.89
C GLY A 217 -3.05 -22.48 2.90
N ASP A 218 -3.14 -23.79 2.66
CA ASP A 218 -2.48 -24.79 3.49
C ASP A 218 -0.96 -24.70 3.29
N LEU A 219 -0.16 -25.07 4.30
CA LEU A 219 1.31 -25.12 4.16
C LEU A 219 1.77 -26.57 4.04
N ASP A 220 2.52 -26.85 2.99
CA ASP A 220 3.22 -28.13 2.84
C ASP A 220 4.50 -28.17 3.68
N GLU A 221 5.17 -27.03 3.84
CA GLU A 221 6.42 -26.92 4.60
C GLU A 221 6.20 -26.76 6.10
N GLU A 222 7.10 -27.35 6.88
CA GLU A 222 7.05 -27.26 8.33
C GLU A 222 7.69 -25.97 8.84
N ILE A 223 6.87 -24.94 9.09
CA ILE A 223 7.34 -23.63 9.54
C ILE A 223 6.97 -23.39 11.01
N TYR A 224 7.96 -22.96 11.77
CA TYR A 224 7.80 -22.57 13.17
C TYR A 224 7.90 -21.06 13.32
N MET A 225 6.99 -20.47 14.09
CA MET A 225 6.94 -19.03 14.35
C MET A 225 6.94 -18.75 15.85
N GLU A 226 7.65 -17.70 16.28
CA GLU A 226 7.56 -17.20 17.65
C GLU A 226 6.13 -16.74 17.97
N GLN A 227 5.70 -16.94 19.22
CA GLN A 227 4.38 -16.48 19.67
C GLN A 227 4.27 -14.94 19.50
N PRO A 228 3.13 -14.44 19.00
CA PRO A 228 2.94 -13.02 18.81
C PRO A 228 3.04 -12.25 20.12
N LYS A 229 3.75 -11.12 20.08
CA LYS A 229 3.88 -10.23 21.23
C LYS A 229 2.49 -9.82 21.71
N GLY A 230 2.24 -10.00 23.02
CA GLY A 230 0.95 -9.73 23.65
C GLY A 230 -0.01 -10.91 23.72
N PHE A 231 0.30 -12.02 23.04
CA PHE A 231 -0.51 -13.25 23.00
C PHE A 231 0.33 -14.48 23.34
N VAL A 232 1.39 -14.29 24.12
CA VAL A 232 2.19 -15.40 24.67
C VAL A 232 1.37 -16.09 25.75
N VAL A 233 1.23 -17.40 25.66
CA VAL A 233 0.44 -18.19 26.62
C VAL A 233 1.24 -18.39 27.92
N ASN A 234 0.68 -17.92 29.03
CA ASN A 234 1.27 -18.08 30.36
C ASN A 234 1.56 -19.55 30.69
N GLY A 235 2.76 -19.84 31.19
CA GLY A 235 3.25 -21.20 31.48
C GLY A 235 3.67 -22.00 30.24
N ARG A 236 3.60 -21.41 29.04
CA ARG A 236 4.01 -22.01 27.76
C ARG A 236 4.86 -21.04 26.94
N GLU A 237 5.63 -20.18 27.58
CA GLU A 237 6.40 -19.10 26.95
C GLU A 237 7.48 -19.63 26.01
N LYS A 238 8.01 -20.83 26.29
CA LYS A 238 9.02 -21.50 25.45
C LYS A 238 8.45 -22.22 24.24
N LYS A 239 7.12 -22.35 24.14
CA LYS A 239 6.48 -22.98 22.99
C LYS A 239 6.45 -22.05 21.78
N VAL A 240 6.33 -22.63 20.60
CA VAL A 240 6.28 -21.94 19.31
C VAL A 240 5.00 -22.31 18.57
N CYS A 241 4.57 -21.43 17.66
CA CYS A 241 3.46 -21.67 16.75
C CYS A 241 3.97 -22.48 15.55
N ARG A 242 3.55 -23.74 15.41
CA ARG A 242 3.73 -24.48 14.15
C ARG A 242 2.64 -24.04 13.18
N LEU A 243 3.01 -23.45 12.06
CA LEU A 243 2.07 -22.95 11.07
C LEU A 243 1.50 -24.13 10.27
N ILE A 244 0.18 -24.25 10.26
CA ILE A 244 -0.59 -25.23 9.46
C ILE A 244 -1.02 -24.59 8.14
N LYS A 245 -1.35 -23.31 8.19
CA LYS A 245 -1.74 -22.50 7.04
C LYS A 245 -0.81 -21.32 6.88
N SER A 246 -0.76 -20.81 5.66
CA SER A 246 0.10 -19.69 5.33
C SER A 246 -0.33 -18.42 6.06
N LEU A 247 0.64 -17.57 6.35
CA LEU A 247 0.47 -16.30 7.04
C LEU A 247 1.02 -15.19 6.17
N TYR A 248 0.52 -13.97 6.36
CA TYR A 248 1.11 -12.78 5.75
C TYR A 248 2.62 -12.75 5.96
N GLY A 249 3.36 -12.41 4.90
CA GLY A 249 4.81 -12.23 4.96
C GLY A 249 5.64 -13.50 4.78
N LEU A 250 5.03 -14.70 4.74
CA LEU A 250 5.71 -15.89 4.23
C LEU A 250 5.94 -15.77 2.72
N LYS A 251 7.07 -16.28 2.25
CA LYS A 251 7.46 -16.19 0.83
C LYS A 251 6.52 -16.96 -0.10
N GLN A 252 6.01 -18.12 0.32
CA GLN A 252 5.11 -18.98 -0.44
C GLN A 252 3.62 -18.67 -0.24
N ALA A 253 3.24 -17.76 0.66
CA ALA A 253 1.82 -17.48 0.95
C ALA A 253 0.98 -17.12 -0.29
N PRO A 254 1.48 -16.33 -1.27
CA PRO A 254 0.73 -16.07 -2.50
C PRO A 254 0.44 -17.33 -3.32
N LYS A 255 1.43 -18.22 -3.44
CA LYS A 255 1.31 -19.49 -4.15
C LYS A 255 0.27 -20.39 -3.49
N GLN A 256 0.39 -20.59 -2.17
CA GLN A 256 -0.50 -21.45 -1.40
C GLN A 256 -1.96 -20.99 -1.46
N TRP A 257 -2.18 -19.67 -1.47
CA TRP A 257 -3.52 -19.12 -1.72
C TRP A 257 -4.01 -19.44 -3.14
N HIS A 258 -3.17 -19.26 -4.16
CA HIS A 258 -3.56 -19.53 -5.54
C HIS A 258 -3.94 -21.01 -5.75
N GLU A 259 -3.13 -21.96 -5.26
CA GLU A 259 -3.40 -23.39 -5.37
C GLU A 259 -4.71 -23.77 -4.66
N LYS A 260 -4.93 -23.22 -3.46
CA LYS A 260 -6.18 -23.43 -2.72
C LYS A 260 -7.39 -22.90 -3.49
N PHE A 261 -7.27 -21.70 -4.05
CA PHE A 261 -8.33 -21.06 -4.81
C PHE A 261 -8.65 -21.86 -6.09
N ASP A 262 -7.63 -22.23 -6.86
CA ASP A 262 -7.79 -22.98 -8.11
C ASP A 262 -8.46 -24.33 -7.87
N HIS A 263 -7.98 -25.07 -6.86
CA HIS A 263 -8.60 -26.33 -6.44
C HIS A 263 -10.07 -26.15 -6.04
N THR A 264 -10.37 -25.12 -5.24
CA THR A 264 -11.74 -24.84 -4.79
C THR A 264 -12.66 -24.49 -5.96
N MET A 265 -12.19 -23.68 -6.91
CA MET A 265 -12.98 -23.30 -8.09
C MET A 265 -13.24 -24.49 -9.02
N LEU A 266 -12.25 -25.36 -9.24
CA LEU A 266 -12.43 -26.57 -10.04
C LEU A 266 -13.51 -27.51 -9.47
N LEU A 267 -13.56 -27.65 -8.14
CA LEU A 267 -14.59 -28.43 -7.46
C LEU A 267 -16.00 -27.82 -7.61
N MET A 268 -16.11 -26.50 -7.72
CA MET A 268 -17.40 -25.83 -7.91
C MET A 268 -17.95 -25.98 -9.33
N VAL A 269 -17.08 -26.02 -10.35
CA VAL A 269 -17.48 -26.12 -11.77
C VAL A 269 -17.75 -27.57 -12.20
N SER A 270 -17.25 -28.55 -11.44
CA SER A 270 -17.44 -29.99 -11.73
C SER A 270 -18.74 -30.58 -11.17
N ARG A 271 -19.68 -29.75 -10.70
CA ARG A 271 -21.01 -30.12 -10.22
C ARG A 271 -22.08 -29.50 -11.10
#